data_AF-A0A0J7NDX3-F1
#
_entry.id   AF-A0A0J7NDX3-F1
#
_cell.length_a   1.000
_cell.length_b   1.000
_cell.length_c   1.000
_cell.angle_alpha   90.00
_cell.angle_beta   90.00
_cell.angle_gamma   90.00
#
_symmetry.space_group_name_H-M   'P 1'
#
loop_
_entity.id
_entity.type
_entity.pdbx_description
1 polymer ?
#
loop_
_entity_poly.entity_id
_entity_poly.type
_entity_poly.pdbx_seq_one_letter_code
_entity_poly.pdbx_strand_id
1 'polypeptide(L)'
;MHFGEEDLFILMDVLSATLAYSLLFIKLILFTFNAHLLNEIVARVVEDWKTHDVFEEYTMTRIAYISRRFSNLIITIYAMSVFLYAAGTLLRYKSSNQTDVRELILKMELPFEIKSTSVYIAVLVTQFVHQTSAASMVGVLNCLLITLVLHACGQIDIVRQKLSEITRKNIERGVTESIMKTLIVRHQRIISFSKNIEGLFSSIALVQFVSNTLVICCLGFLIVIVSAQQ
;
A
#
# COMPACT_ATOMS: atom_id res chain seq x y z
N MET A 1 18.67 -7.34 35.54
CA MET A 1 17.39 -7.13 34.84
C MET A 1 17.30 -8.23 33.79
N HIS A 2 16.73 -9.38 34.13
CA HIS A 2 16.50 -10.47 33.17
C HIS A 2 15.22 -10.10 32.42
N PHE A 3 15.34 -9.58 31.20
CA PHE A 3 14.20 -9.52 30.29
C PHE A 3 13.85 -10.96 29.92
N GLY A 4 12.63 -11.41 30.24
CA GLY A 4 12.17 -12.71 29.79
C GLY A 4 11.97 -12.73 28.28
N GLU A 5 12.06 -13.90 27.65
CA GLU A 5 11.74 -14.04 26.22
C GLU A 5 10.32 -13.54 25.90
N GLU A 6 9.36 -13.78 26.80
CA GLU A 6 7.97 -13.32 26.67
C GLU A 6 7.85 -11.79 26.60
N ASP A 7 8.66 -11.06 27.39
CA ASP A 7 8.69 -9.59 27.39
C ASP A 7 9.22 -9.05 26.06
N LEU A 8 10.22 -9.73 25.48
CA LEU A 8 10.79 -9.37 24.18
C LEU A 8 9.78 -9.57 23.04
N PHE A 9 9.00 -10.66 23.07
CA PHE A 9 7.93 -10.89 22.10
C PHE A 9 6.79 -9.88 22.22
N ILE A 10 6.38 -9.52 23.44
CA ILE A 10 5.37 -8.48 23.68
C ILE A 10 5.87 -7.13 23.17
N LEU A 11 7.11 -6.76 23.49
CA LEU A 11 7.72 -5.52 23.03
C LEU A 11 7.74 -5.45 21.50
N MET A 12 8.07 -6.56 20.83
CA MET A 12 8.10 -6.61 19.36
C MET A 12 6.73 -6.43 18.72
N ASP A 13 5.71 -7.09 19.26
CA ASP A 13 4.34 -7.02 18.79
C ASP A 13 3.80 -5.58 18.91
N VAL A 14 4.02 -4.95 20.07
CA VAL A 14 3.65 -3.54 20.32
C VAL A 14 4.45 -2.57 19.44
N LEU A 15 5.76 -2.77 19.31
CA LEU A 15 6.62 -1.93 18.47
C LEU A 15 6.20 -2.01 17.00
N SER A 16 5.96 -3.22 16.49
CA SER A 16 5.56 -3.47 15.10
C SER A 16 4.20 -2.85 14.80
N ALA A 17 3.23 -3.00 15.70
CA ALA A 17 1.93 -2.35 15.56
C ALA A 17 2.05 -0.82 15.60
N THR A 18 2.82 -0.27 16.53
CA THR A 18 3.04 1.19 16.66
C THR A 18 3.72 1.77 15.42
N LEU A 19 4.71 1.07 14.86
CA LEU A 19 5.35 1.45 13.61
C LEU A 19 4.36 1.39 12.43
N ALA A 20 3.52 0.36 12.35
CA ALA A 20 2.51 0.25 11.29
C ALA A 20 1.48 1.41 11.35
N TYR A 21 0.97 1.74 12.53
CA TYR A 21 0.02 2.86 12.70
C TYR A 21 0.68 4.22 12.47
N SER A 22 1.91 4.43 12.95
CA SER A 22 2.63 5.68 12.69
C SER A 22 2.93 5.87 11.20
N LEU A 23 3.29 4.82 10.47
CA LEU A 23 3.44 4.84 9.01
C LEU A 23 2.13 5.21 8.30
N LEU A 24 1.00 4.61 8.70
CA LEU A 24 -0.30 4.98 8.15
C LEU A 24 -0.60 6.47 8.39
N PHE A 25 -0.35 6.95 9.61
CA PHE A 25 -0.58 8.35 9.97
C PHE A 25 0.31 9.30 9.14
N ILE A 26 1.60 8.98 9.00
CA ILE A 26 2.54 9.73 8.15
C ILE A 26 2.06 9.74 6.70
N LYS A 27 1.61 8.61 6.16
CA LYS A 27 1.04 8.52 4.80
C LYS A 27 -0.15 9.48 4.64
N LEU A 28 -1.10 9.48 5.58
CA LEU A 28 -2.28 10.35 5.52
C LEU A 28 -1.91 11.84 5.60
N ILE A 29 -0.96 12.19 6.45
CA ILE A 29 -0.43 13.55 6.56
C ILE A 29 0.18 13.99 5.22
N LEU A 30 1.08 13.18 4.67
CA LEU A 30 1.75 13.49 3.40
C LEU A 30 0.76 13.61 2.24
N PHE A 31 -0.26 12.74 2.19
CA PHE A 31 -1.33 12.83 1.21
C PHE A 31 -2.19 14.10 1.37
N THR A 32 -2.47 14.49 2.61
CA THR A 32 -3.25 15.71 2.89
C THR A 32 -2.48 16.96 2.48
N PHE A 33 -1.19 17.05 2.83
CA PHE A 33 -0.34 18.18 2.42
C PHE A 33 -0.15 18.25 0.91
N ASN A 34 -0.08 17.10 0.22
CA ASN A 34 0.08 17.04 -1.22
C ASN A 34 -1.25 16.79 -1.96
N ALA A 35 -2.39 17.12 -1.36
CA ALA A 35 -3.70 16.88 -1.97
C ALA A 35 -3.86 17.57 -3.33
N HIS A 36 -3.23 18.74 -3.52
CA HIS A 36 -3.15 19.40 -4.81
C HIS A 36 -2.50 18.51 -5.88
N LEU A 37 -1.35 17.92 -5.56
CA LEU A 37 -0.60 17.04 -6.47
C LEU A 37 -1.38 15.77 -6.80
N LEU A 38 -2.08 15.21 -5.80
CA LEU A 38 -2.99 14.08 -6.01
C LEU A 38 -4.12 14.46 -6.99
N ASN A 39 -4.77 15.60 -6.79
CA ASN A 39 -5.84 16.05 -7.68
C ASN A 39 -5.35 16.27 -9.11
N GLU A 40 -4.15 16.84 -9.29
CA GLU A 40 -3.53 17.03 -10.59
C GLU A 40 -3.24 15.69 -11.29
N ILE A 41 -2.71 14.70 -10.57
CA ILE A 41 -2.47 13.35 -11.09
C ILE A 41 -3.78 12.67 -11.51
N VAL A 42 -4.80 12.71 -10.65
CA VAL A 42 -6.11 12.10 -10.93
C VAL A 42 -6.75 12.78 -12.14
N ALA A 43 -6.70 14.11 -12.22
CA ALA A 43 -7.21 14.86 -13.36
C ALA A 43 -6.52 14.45 -14.67
N ARG A 44 -5.20 14.24 -14.65
CA ARG A 44 -4.45 13.75 -15.82
C ARG A 44 -4.86 12.34 -16.25
N VAL A 45 -5.03 11.41 -15.31
CA VAL A 45 -5.52 10.05 -15.63
C VAL A 45 -6.91 10.11 -16.26
N VAL A 46 -7.80 10.96 -15.73
CA VAL A 46 -9.14 11.18 -16.29
C VAL A 46 -9.09 11.82 -17.68
N GLU A 47 -8.20 12.80 -17.89
CA GLU A 47 -7.99 13.44 -19.18
C GLU A 47 -7.49 12.44 -20.22
N ASP A 48 -6.45 11.65 -19.89
CA ASP A 48 -5.93 10.59 -20.76
C ASP A 48 -7.04 9.62 -21.15
N TRP A 49 -7.93 9.27 -20.21
CA TRP A 49 -9.08 8.41 -20.47
C TRP A 49 -10.18 9.08 -21.30
N LYS A 50 -10.24 10.40 -21.40
CA LYS A 50 -11.20 11.08 -22.27
C LYS A 50 -10.68 11.29 -23.68
N THR A 51 -9.37 11.45 -23.83
CA THR A 51 -8.74 11.80 -25.12
C THR A 51 -8.12 10.62 -25.85
N HIS A 52 -8.43 9.38 -25.45
CA HIS A 52 -7.84 8.18 -26.05
C HIS A 52 -8.43 7.86 -27.42
N ASP A 53 -7.58 7.39 -28.33
CA ASP A 53 -8.01 6.83 -29.62
C ASP A 53 -8.43 5.35 -29.46
N VAL A 54 -9.14 4.79 -30.45
CA VAL A 54 -9.55 3.36 -30.48
C VAL A 54 -8.37 2.40 -30.27
N PHE A 55 -7.19 2.74 -30.82
CA PHE A 55 -5.98 1.94 -30.61
C PHE A 55 -5.48 1.99 -29.16
N GLU A 56 -5.60 3.15 -28.51
CA GLU A 56 -5.17 3.35 -27.14
C GLU A 56 -6.14 2.68 -26.15
N GLU A 57 -7.42 2.57 -26.51
CA GLU A 57 -8.47 1.93 -25.71
C GLU A 57 -8.09 0.51 -25.27
N TYR A 58 -7.53 -0.31 -26.17
CA TYR A 58 -7.11 -1.67 -25.84
C TYR A 58 -6.01 -1.69 -24.78
N THR A 59 -4.96 -0.88 -24.96
CA THR A 59 -3.84 -0.80 -24.01
C THR A 59 -4.30 -0.24 -22.68
N MET A 60 -5.12 0.81 -22.68
CA MET A 60 -5.66 1.44 -21.47
C MET A 60 -6.60 0.51 -20.69
N THR A 61 -7.47 -0.22 -21.38
CA THR A 61 -8.34 -1.24 -20.77
C THR A 61 -7.54 -2.39 -20.18
N ARG A 62 -6.49 -2.84 -20.88
CA ARG A 62 -5.57 -3.88 -20.38
C ARG A 62 -4.86 -3.44 -19.09
N ILE A 63 -4.35 -2.21 -19.04
CA ILE A 63 -3.73 -1.64 -17.84
C ILE A 63 -4.73 -1.59 -16.68
N ALA A 64 -5.95 -1.08 -16.94
CA ALA A 64 -6.99 -0.99 -15.93
C ALA A 64 -7.36 -2.37 -15.36
N TYR A 65 -7.44 -3.38 -16.22
CA TYR A 65 -7.65 -4.77 -15.81
C TYR A 65 -6.50 -5.28 -14.92
N ILE A 66 -5.25 -5.07 -15.32
CA ILE A 66 -4.07 -5.47 -14.55
C ILE A 66 -4.02 -4.75 -13.19
N SER A 67 -4.25 -3.43 -13.17
CA SER A 67 -4.35 -2.63 -11.94
C SER A 67 -5.44 -3.17 -11.01
N ARG A 68 -6.63 -3.51 -11.55
CA ARG A 68 -7.71 -4.09 -10.75
C ARG A 68 -7.34 -5.46 -10.17
N ARG A 69 -6.63 -6.30 -10.95
CA ARG A 69 -6.13 -7.60 -10.47
C ARG A 69 -5.13 -7.42 -9.31
N PHE A 70 -4.16 -6.53 -9.45
CA PHE A 70 -3.21 -6.22 -8.36
C PHE A 70 -3.90 -5.62 -7.15
N SER A 71 -4.86 -4.72 -7.36
CA SER A 71 -5.59 -4.09 -6.27
C SER A 71 -6.40 -5.11 -5.47
N ASN A 72 -7.14 -5.99 -6.16
CA ASN A 72 -7.89 -7.07 -5.52
C ASN A 72 -6.97 -8.04 -4.77
N LEU A 73 -5.81 -8.36 -5.33
CA LEU A 73 -4.82 -9.22 -4.67
C LEU A 73 -4.32 -8.58 -3.36
N ILE A 74 -3.97 -7.30 -3.40
CA ILE A 74 -3.47 -6.55 -2.24
C ILE A 74 -4.53 -6.46 -1.16
N ILE A 75 -5.76 -6.06 -1.52
CA ILE A 75 -6.88 -5.97 -0.57
C ILE A 75 -7.14 -7.33 0.08
N THR A 76 -7.10 -8.41 -0.70
CA THR A 76 -7.27 -9.78 -0.18
C THR A 76 -6.16 -10.15 0.79
N ILE A 77 -4.90 -9.85 0.46
CA ILE A 77 -3.75 -10.12 1.34
C ILE A 77 -3.89 -9.36 2.67
N TYR A 78 -4.26 -8.08 2.64
CA TYR A 78 -4.48 -7.30 3.85
C TYR A 78 -5.66 -7.83 4.68
N ALA A 79 -6.79 -8.17 4.05
CA ALA A 79 -7.94 -8.75 4.73
C ALA A 79 -7.59 -10.09 5.38
N MET A 80 -6.88 -10.97 4.67
CA MET A 80 -6.41 -12.24 5.20
C MET A 80 -5.42 -12.06 6.36
N SER A 81 -4.52 -11.09 6.28
CA SER A 81 -3.57 -10.78 7.36
C SER A 81 -4.29 -10.36 8.64
N VAL A 82 -5.27 -9.46 8.56
CA VAL A 82 -6.08 -9.03 9.73
C VAL A 82 -6.86 -10.21 10.30
N PHE A 83 -7.47 -11.02 9.44
CA PHE A 83 -8.22 -12.21 9.86
C PHE A 83 -7.33 -13.22 10.57
N LEU A 84 -6.16 -13.53 10.01
CA LEU A 84 -5.20 -14.46 10.61
C LEU A 84 -4.65 -13.95 11.94
N TYR A 85 -4.36 -12.65 12.06
CA TYR A 85 -3.93 -12.04 13.32
C TYR A 85 -5.02 -12.19 14.40
N ALA A 86 -6.25 -11.80 14.09
CA ALA A 86 -7.37 -11.93 15.03
C ALA A 86 -7.65 -13.40 15.42
N ALA A 87 -7.63 -14.32 14.45
CA ALA A 87 -7.82 -15.75 14.70
C ALA A 87 -6.70 -16.33 15.58
N GLY A 88 -5.44 -15.94 15.33
CA GLY A 88 -4.28 -16.35 16.12
C GLY A 88 -4.42 -15.96 17.59
N THR A 89 -4.81 -14.71 17.86
CA THR A 89 -5.03 -14.23 19.24
C THR A 89 -6.18 -14.97 19.93
N LEU A 90 -7.29 -15.21 19.23
CA LEU A 90 -8.43 -15.94 19.80
C LEU A 90 -8.12 -17.41 20.10
N LEU A 91 -7.33 -18.08 19.25
CA LEU A 91 -6.90 -19.46 19.47
C LEU A 91 -5.95 -19.58 20.66
N ARG A 92 -5.03 -18.63 20.82
CA ARG A 92 -4.10 -18.58 21.96
C ARG A 92 -4.84 -18.43 23.29
N TYR A 93 -5.85 -17.56 23.33
CA TYR A 93 -6.76 -17.44 24.47
C TYR A 93 -7.46 -18.76 24.83
N LYS A 94 -8.02 -19.46 23.83
CA LYS A 94 -8.70 -20.75 24.05
C LYS A 94 -7.75 -21.83 24.60
N SER A 95 -6.48 -21.79 24.22
CA SER A 95 -5.49 -22.80 24.61
C SER A 95 -4.93 -22.61 26.02
N SER A 96 -4.92 -21.39 26.58
CA SER A 96 -4.17 -21.15 27.83
C SER A 96 -4.89 -21.59 29.10
N ASN A 97 -6.19 -21.95 29.05
CA ASN A 97 -7.00 -22.35 30.22
C ASN A 97 -6.90 -21.40 31.45
N GLN A 98 -6.33 -20.20 31.28
CA GLN A 98 -6.13 -19.22 32.33
C GLN A 98 -7.39 -18.37 32.46
N THR A 99 -7.97 -18.42 33.65
CA THR A 99 -9.31 -17.91 33.93
C THR A 99 -9.33 -16.39 34.15
N ASP A 100 -8.18 -15.72 34.25
CA ASP A 100 -8.09 -14.35 34.77
C ASP A 100 -7.53 -13.27 33.83
N VAL A 101 -6.86 -13.61 32.71
CA VAL A 101 -6.31 -12.59 31.79
C VAL A 101 -6.90 -12.73 30.39
N ARG A 102 -7.93 -11.94 30.10
CA ARG A 102 -8.55 -11.86 28.77
C ARG A 102 -7.59 -11.18 27.79
N GLU A 103 -6.99 -11.94 26.87
CA GLU A 103 -6.14 -11.38 25.83
C GLU A 103 -6.96 -10.50 24.86
N LEU A 104 -6.41 -9.33 24.51
CA LEU A 104 -6.95 -8.40 23.52
C LEU A 104 -6.26 -8.64 22.17
N ILE A 105 -6.94 -8.34 21.06
CA ILE A 105 -6.37 -8.50 19.69
C ILE A 105 -5.10 -7.66 19.56
N LEU A 106 -5.18 -6.39 19.94
CA LEU A 106 -4.01 -5.53 20.10
C LEU A 106 -3.73 -5.35 21.60
N LYS A 107 -2.52 -5.70 22.03
CA LYS A 107 -2.06 -5.53 23.41
C LYS A 107 -1.97 -4.04 23.74
N MET A 108 -2.88 -3.56 24.59
CA MET A 108 -2.94 -2.16 25.03
C MET A 108 -3.51 -2.09 26.45
N GLU A 109 -3.11 -1.07 27.20
CA GLU A 109 -3.76 -0.72 28.46
C GLU A 109 -4.98 0.16 28.16
N LEU A 110 -6.15 -0.27 28.63
CA LEU A 110 -7.39 0.50 28.50
C LEU A 110 -7.57 1.38 29.75
N PRO A 111 -8.06 2.63 29.61
CA PRO A 111 -8.30 3.52 30.74
C PRO A 111 -9.50 3.09 31.62
N PHE A 112 -10.12 1.96 31.32
CA PHE A 112 -11.26 1.40 32.04
C PHE A 112 -11.10 -0.11 32.21
N GLU A 113 -11.62 -0.63 33.31
CA GLU A 113 -11.63 -2.06 33.59
C GLU A 113 -12.68 -2.80 32.73
N ILE A 114 -12.31 -3.99 32.24
CA ILE A 114 -13.22 -4.87 31.51
C ILE A 114 -14.07 -5.64 32.53
N LYS A 115 -15.14 -5.00 33.02
CA LYS A 115 -15.97 -5.52 34.12
C LYS A 115 -16.95 -6.63 33.72
N SER A 116 -17.25 -6.79 32.43
CA SER A 116 -18.21 -7.80 31.95
C SER A 116 -17.82 -8.39 30.60
N THR A 117 -18.36 -9.57 30.29
CA THR A 117 -18.16 -10.23 28.99
C THR A 117 -18.70 -9.41 27.82
N SER A 118 -19.78 -8.65 28.01
CA SER A 118 -20.31 -7.76 26.97
C SER A 118 -19.36 -6.63 26.63
N VAL A 119 -18.71 -6.01 27.63
CA VAL A 119 -17.69 -4.97 27.42
C VAL A 119 -16.48 -5.57 26.70
N TYR A 120 -16.04 -6.76 27.07
CA TYR A 120 -14.95 -7.46 26.40
C TYR A 120 -15.22 -7.69 24.90
N ILE A 121 -16.41 -8.23 24.56
CA ILE A 121 -16.81 -8.45 23.16
C ILE A 121 -16.86 -7.13 22.40
N ALA A 122 -17.41 -6.06 23.00
CA ALA A 122 -17.45 -4.75 22.38
C ALA A 122 -16.05 -4.19 22.07
N VAL A 123 -15.09 -4.37 22.99
CA VAL A 123 -13.68 -4.00 22.76
C VAL A 123 -13.07 -4.81 21.63
N LEU A 124 -13.27 -6.14 21.59
CA LEU A 124 -12.75 -6.99 20.52
C LEU A 124 -13.30 -6.59 19.15
N VAL A 125 -14.61 -6.35 19.05
CA VAL A 125 -15.24 -5.89 17.81
C VAL A 125 -14.66 -4.54 17.38
N THR A 126 -14.48 -3.61 18.33
CA THR A 126 -13.90 -2.29 18.06
C THR A 126 -12.46 -2.41 17.55
N GLN A 127 -11.62 -3.23 18.19
CA GLN A 127 -10.24 -3.48 17.76
C GLN A 127 -10.19 -4.12 16.37
N PHE A 128 -11.06 -5.10 16.10
CA PHE A 128 -11.13 -5.76 14.80
C PHE A 128 -11.53 -4.80 13.69
N VAL A 129 -12.57 -3.98 13.92
CA VAL A 129 -13.02 -2.94 12.97
C VAL A 129 -11.90 -1.92 12.73
N HIS A 130 -11.25 -1.45 13.80
CA HIS A 130 -10.14 -0.51 13.70
C HIS A 130 -9.00 -1.07 12.86
N GLN A 131 -8.53 -2.29 13.16
CA GLN A 131 -7.43 -2.92 12.43
C GLN A 131 -7.80 -3.20 10.96
N THR A 132 -9.04 -3.62 10.69
CA THR A 132 -9.55 -3.80 9.33
C THR A 132 -9.58 -2.48 8.56
N SER A 133 -10.01 -1.40 9.20
CA SER A 133 -10.05 -0.06 8.61
C SER A 133 -8.64 0.44 8.28
N ALA A 134 -7.69 0.30 9.21
CA ALA A 134 -6.31 0.70 9.02
C ALA A 134 -5.63 -0.11 7.89
N ALA A 135 -5.80 -1.43 7.88
CA ALA A 135 -5.27 -2.29 6.82
C ALA A 135 -5.87 -1.95 5.45
N SER A 136 -7.18 -1.66 5.41
CA SER A 136 -7.86 -1.23 4.17
C SER A 136 -7.31 0.10 3.66
N MET A 137 -7.07 1.07 4.54
CA MET A 137 -6.49 2.37 4.17
C MET A 137 -5.08 2.20 3.60
N VAL A 138 -4.22 1.41 4.25
CA VAL A 138 -2.89 1.09 3.72
C VAL A 138 -3.01 0.41 2.35
N GLY A 139 -3.92 -0.56 2.23
CA GLY A 139 -4.22 -1.26 0.99
C GLY A 139 -4.59 -0.31 -0.14
N VAL A 140 -5.55 0.59 0.08
CA VAL A 140 -6.00 1.59 -0.91
C VAL A 140 -4.86 2.50 -1.36
N LEU A 141 -4.04 3.01 -0.43
CA LEU A 141 -2.91 3.89 -0.77
C LEU A 141 -1.84 3.16 -1.60
N ASN A 142 -1.56 1.89 -1.28
CA ASN A 142 -0.63 1.07 -2.06
C ASN A 142 -1.21 0.71 -3.46
N CYS A 143 -2.52 0.43 -3.54
CA CYS A 143 -3.22 0.19 -4.81
C CYS A 143 -3.20 1.42 -5.71
N LEU A 144 -3.37 2.61 -5.12
CA LEU A 144 -3.27 3.88 -5.84
C LEU A 144 -1.88 4.03 -6.48
N LEU A 145 -0.80 3.84 -5.71
CA LEU A 145 0.57 3.89 -6.25
C LEU A 145 0.76 2.95 -7.43
N ILE A 146 0.38 1.68 -7.27
CA ILE A 146 0.53 0.66 -8.32
C ILE A 146 -0.27 1.03 -9.55
N THR A 147 -1.49 1.53 -9.38
CA THR A 147 -2.34 1.96 -10.49
C THR A 147 -1.72 3.11 -11.27
N LEU A 148 -1.17 4.11 -10.57
CA LEU A 148 -0.51 5.25 -11.20
C LEU A 148 0.76 4.83 -11.96
N VAL A 149 1.58 3.95 -11.38
CA VAL A 149 2.76 3.41 -12.03
C VAL A 149 2.39 2.59 -13.27
N LEU A 150 1.38 1.72 -13.17
CA LEU A 150 0.90 0.94 -14.31
C LEU A 150 0.32 1.82 -15.42
N HIS A 151 -0.40 2.89 -15.06
CA HIS A 151 -0.87 3.90 -16.02
C HIS A 151 0.30 4.56 -16.75
N ALA A 152 1.32 5.03 -16.02
CA ALA A 152 2.53 5.60 -16.62
C ALA A 152 3.23 4.60 -17.55
N CYS A 153 3.40 3.35 -17.13
CA CYS A 153 4.00 2.28 -17.94
C CYS A 153 3.24 2.07 -19.25
N GLY A 154 1.91 2.01 -19.21
CA GLY A 154 1.18 1.78 -20.45
C GLY A 154 1.02 3.02 -21.32
N GLN A 155 1.10 4.24 -20.78
CA GLN A 155 1.31 5.44 -21.60
C GLN A 155 2.65 5.39 -22.35
N ILE A 156 3.70 4.85 -21.72
CA ILE A 156 5.00 4.61 -22.38
C ILE A 156 4.85 3.56 -23.49
N ASP A 157 4.13 2.46 -23.23
CA ASP A 157 3.87 1.43 -24.24
C ASP A 157 3.12 2.00 -25.46
N ILE A 158 2.13 2.87 -25.25
CA ILE A 158 1.40 3.55 -26.33
C ILE A 158 2.36 4.39 -27.18
N VAL A 159 3.22 5.21 -26.54
CA VAL A 159 4.20 6.03 -27.27
C VAL A 159 5.16 5.14 -28.06
N ARG A 160 5.63 4.04 -27.46
CA ARG A 160 6.52 3.07 -28.11
C ARG A 160 5.85 2.43 -29.34
N GLN A 161 4.60 2.01 -29.22
CA GLN A 161 3.84 1.42 -30.32
C GLN A 161 3.64 2.43 -31.46
N LYS A 162 3.16 3.64 -31.15
CA LYS A 162 2.99 4.71 -32.15
C LYS A 162 4.31 5.08 -32.84
N LEU A 163 5.44 5.04 -32.12
CA LEU A 163 6.77 5.25 -32.70
C LEU A 163 7.16 4.12 -33.67
N SER A 164 6.83 2.86 -33.34
CA SER A 164 7.15 1.70 -34.18
C SER A 164 6.31 1.61 -35.46
N GLU A 165 5.12 2.21 -35.47
CA GLU A 165 4.22 2.25 -36.64
C GLU A 165 4.58 3.35 -37.65
N ILE A 166 5.56 4.21 -37.33
CA ILE A 166 6.04 5.24 -38.26
C ILE A 166 6.66 4.56 -39.49
N THR A 167 5.91 4.56 -40.58
CA THR A 167 6.29 3.91 -41.84
C THR A 167 6.99 4.88 -42.80
N ARG A 168 7.81 4.38 -43.73
CA ARG A 168 8.46 5.17 -44.80
C ARG A 168 7.49 6.08 -45.57
N LYS A 169 6.24 5.66 -45.80
CA LYS A 169 5.18 6.48 -46.42
C LYS A 169 4.84 7.75 -45.64
N ASN A 170 4.96 7.74 -44.31
CA ASN A 170 4.73 8.93 -43.47
C ASN A 170 5.90 9.92 -43.61
N ILE A 171 7.11 9.40 -43.79
CA ILE A 171 8.35 10.16 -44.03
C ILE A 171 8.27 10.85 -45.40
N GLU A 172 7.88 10.11 -46.45
CA GLU A 172 7.73 10.63 -47.80
C GLU A 172 6.63 11.71 -47.92
N ARG A 173 5.61 11.69 -47.05
CA ARG A 173 4.52 12.69 -47.03
C ARG A 173 4.81 13.92 -46.16
N GLY A 174 5.96 14.00 -45.50
CA GLY A 174 6.29 15.10 -44.57
C GLY A 174 5.47 15.12 -43.27
N VAL A 175 4.59 14.13 -43.04
CA VAL A 175 3.71 14.05 -41.85
C VAL A 175 4.49 13.60 -40.62
N THR A 176 5.68 12.99 -40.80
CA THR A 176 6.55 12.51 -39.73
C THR A 176 6.94 13.59 -38.73
N GLU A 177 7.17 14.84 -39.17
CA GLU A 177 7.55 15.92 -38.24
C GLU A 177 6.42 16.24 -37.24
N SER A 178 5.18 16.33 -37.73
CA SER A 178 4.00 16.58 -36.89
C SER A 178 3.72 15.41 -35.93
N ILE A 179 3.86 14.17 -36.40
CA ILE A 179 3.69 12.96 -35.57
C ILE A 179 4.77 12.93 -34.49
N MET A 180 6.03 13.16 -34.86
CA MET A 180 7.16 13.16 -33.93
C MET A 180 6.99 14.25 -32.86
N LYS A 181 6.59 15.46 -33.25
CA LYS A 181 6.29 16.55 -32.32
C LYS A 181 5.21 16.14 -31.31
N THR A 182 4.15 15.49 -31.77
CA THR A 182 3.06 15.00 -30.92
C THR A 182 3.54 13.94 -29.92
N LEU A 183 4.37 13.00 -30.38
CA LEU A 183 4.95 11.95 -29.52
C LEU A 183 5.91 12.53 -28.49
N ILE A 184 6.73 13.52 -28.85
CA ILE A 184 7.63 14.22 -27.92
C ILE A 184 6.82 14.92 -26.83
N VAL A 185 5.76 15.67 -27.20
CA VAL A 185 4.89 16.34 -26.22
C VAL A 185 4.21 15.33 -25.30
N ARG A 186 3.76 14.18 -25.82
CA ARG A 186 3.17 13.12 -24.99
C ARG A 186 4.21 12.50 -24.05
N HIS A 187 5.42 12.24 -24.51
CA HIS A 187 6.50 11.73 -23.67
C HIS A 187 6.88 12.72 -22.55
N GLN A 188 6.94 14.02 -22.85
CA GLN A 188 7.15 15.06 -21.84
C GLN A 188 6.03 15.08 -20.79
N ARG A 189 4.77 14.89 -21.20
CA ARG A 189 3.64 14.75 -20.27
C ARG A 189 3.80 13.54 -19.36
N ILE A 190 4.23 12.39 -19.89
CA ILE A 190 4.52 11.19 -19.08
C ILE A 190 5.63 11.47 -18.06
N ILE A 191 6.72 12.14 -18.45
CA ILE A 191 7.80 12.52 -17.52
C ILE A 191 7.26 13.42 -16.40
N SER A 192 6.44 14.42 -16.74
CA SER A 192 5.83 15.28 -15.73
C SER A 192 4.88 14.50 -14.80
N PHE A 193 4.10 13.57 -15.35
CA PHE A 193 3.25 12.69 -14.56
C PHE A 193 4.06 11.81 -13.59
N SER A 194 5.15 11.20 -14.04
CA SER A 194 6.06 10.42 -13.19
C SER A 194 6.70 11.24 -12.09
N LYS A 195 7.11 12.50 -12.38
CA LYS A 195 7.61 13.43 -11.35
C LYS A 195 6.57 13.75 -10.29
N ASN A 196 5.30 13.86 -10.68
CA ASN A 196 4.22 14.07 -9.70
C ASN A 196 4.01 12.82 -8.83
N ILE A 197 4.08 11.61 -9.39
CA ILE A 197 4.04 10.36 -8.61
C ILE A 197 5.21 10.32 -7.63
N GLU A 198 6.41 10.64 -8.09
CA GLU A 198 7.61 10.69 -7.25
C GLU A 198 7.45 11.71 -6.11
N GLY A 199 6.94 12.91 -6.40
CA GLY A 199 6.66 13.93 -5.39
C GLY A 199 5.67 13.48 -4.30
N LEU A 200 4.68 12.65 -4.64
CA LEU A 200 3.74 12.08 -3.67
C LEU A 200 4.34 10.94 -2.84
N PHE A 201 5.06 10.03 -3.48
CA PHE A 201 5.38 8.73 -2.89
C PHE A 201 6.85 8.56 -2.48
N SER A 202 7.77 9.41 -2.92
CA SER A 202 9.20 9.25 -2.64
C SER A 202 9.50 9.29 -1.13
N SER A 203 9.03 10.32 -0.42
CA SER A 203 9.19 10.40 1.04
C SER A 203 8.47 9.27 1.76
N ILE A 204 7.28 8.87 1.29
CA ILE A 204 6.52 7.73 1.84
C ILE A 204 7.33 6.44 1.71
N ALA A 205 7.90 6.19 0.53
CA ALA A 205 8.67 5.00 0.23
C ALA A 205 9.94 4.95 1.10
N LEU A 206 10.62 6.09 1.31
CA LEU A 206 11.78 6.18 2.17
C LEU A 206 11.44 5.81 3.62
N VAL A 207 10.42 6.43 4.20
CA VAL A 207 10.00 6.14 5.59
C VAL A 207 9.56 4.67 5.71
N GLN A 208 8.77 4.16 4.76
CA GLN A 208 8.35 2.76 4.73
C GLN A 208 9.56 1.81 4.66
N PHE A 209 10.55 2.10 3.83
CA PHE A 209 11.76 1.28 3.67
C PHE A 209 12.57 1.22 4.97
N VAL A 210 12.80 2.38 5.61
CA VAL A 210 13.53 2.45 6.89
C VAL A 210 12.77 1.70 7.98
N SER A 211 11.47 1.94 8.12
CA SER A 211 10.64 1.27 9.14
C SER A 211 10.58 -0.25 8.92
N ASN A 212 10.41 -0.71 7.68
CA ASN A 212 10.42 -2.15 7.38
C ASN A 212 11.77 -2.79 7.68
N THR A 213 12.87 -2.09 7.35
CA THR A 213 14.23 -2.58 7.66
C THR A 213 14.42 -2.75 9.16
N LEU A 214 13.99 -1.75 9.96
CA LEU A 214 14.04 -1.83 11.42
C LEU A 214 13.26 -3.04 11.95
N VAL A 215 12.01 -3.23 11.50
CA VAL A 215 11.18 -4.38 11.91
C VAL A 215 11.84 -5.70 11.52
N ILE A 216 12.38 -5.84 10.30
CA ILE A 216 13.06 -7.06 9.84
C ILE A 216 14.30 -7.34 10.69
N CYS A 217 15.13 -6.33 10.98
CA CYS A 217 16.31 -6.49 11.83
C CYS A 217 15.93 -6.96 13.24
N CYS A 218 14.90 -6.33 13.82
CA CYS A 218 14.38 -6.66 15.13
C CYS A 218 13.81 -8.09 15.19
N LEU A 219 13.06 -8.53 14.17
CA LEU A 219 12.58 -9.90 14.05
C LEU A 219 13.73 -10.90 13.88
N GLY A 220 14.73 -10.57 13.07
CA GLY A 220 15.91 -11.42 12.87
C GLY A 220 16.68 -11.67 14.17
N PHE A 221 16.84 -10.62 15.00
CA PHE A 221 17.45 -10.74 16.32
C PHE A 221 16.68 -11.68 17.25
N LEU A 222 15.33 -11.59 17.28
CA LEU A 222 14.51 -12.50 18.08
C LEU A 222 14.64 -13.95 17.64
N ILE A 223 14.64 -14.21 16.32
CA ILE A 223 14.80 -15.56 15.80
C ILE A 223 16.11 -16.18 16.30
N VAL A 224 17.21 -15.41 16.27
CA VAL A 224 18.52 -15.88 16.76
C VAL A 224 18.49 -16.20 18.25
N ILE A 225 17.91 -15.34 19.10
CA ILE A 225 17.82 -15.59 20.55
C ILE A 225 17.06 -16.89 20.82
N VAL A 226 15.87 -17.02 20.25
CA VAL A 226 14.99 -18.17 20.44
C VAL A 226 15.66 -19.46 19.96
N SER A 227 16.39 -19.39 18.85
CA SER A 227 17.10 -20.53 18.28
C SER A 227 18.35 -20.91 19.07
N ALA A 228 18.93 -19.99 19.83
CA ALA A 228 20.10 -20.23 20.67
C ALA A 228 19.75 -20.84 22.05
N GLN A 229 18.47 -20.81 22.44
CA GLN A 229 17.97 -21.36 23.69
C GLN A 229 17.38 -22.78 23.55
N GLN A 230 17.40 -23.35 22.35
CA GLN A 230 16.92 -24.70 22.02
C GLN A 230 18.08 -25.67 21.73
#